data_AF-A0A849MCA5-F1
#
_entry.id   AF-A0A849MCA5-F1
#
_cell.length_a   1.000
_cell.length_b   1.000
_cell.length_c   1.000
_cell.angle_alpha   90.00
_cell.angle_beta   90.00
_cell.angle_gamma   90.00
#
_symmetry.space_group_name_H-M   'P 1'
#
loop_
_entity.id
_entity.type
_entity.pdbx_description
1 polymer ?
#
loop_
_entity_poly.entity_id
_entity_poly.type
_entity_poly.pdbx_seq_one_letter_code
_entity_poly.pdbx_strand_id
1 'polypeptide(L)'
;MMTELSKARKLTGWIISGLLVSLFLFSALGKFMMPEVAENFSKWGIADWRIIIAFGEIISAILFLIPRTNILGLLLLSSHMGGAIMVHMSHQESFIFQAVILVLIWVAGFLRNPELLTKLKG
;
A
#
# COMPACT_ATOMS: atom_id res chain seq x y z
N MET A 1 29.05 -1.72 13.14
CA MET A 1 29.42 -0.94 11.94
C MET A 1 28.13 -0.73 11.15
N MET A 2 27.55 0.48 11.15
CA MET A 2 26.37 0.77 10.33
C MET A 2 26.83 0.75 8.87
N THR A 3 26.48 -0.30 8.13
CA THR A 3 26.71 -0.35 6.69
C THR A 3 25.87 0.74 6.02
N GLU A 4 26.51 1.82 5.60
CA GLU A 4 25.90 2.86 4.76
C GLU A 4 25.19 2.18 3.59
N LEU A 5 23.87 2.36 3.49
CA LEU A 5 23.07 1.84 2.39
C LEU A 5 23.62 2.38 1.05
N SER A 6 23.83 1.49 0.07
CA SER A 6 24.32 1.89 -1.24
C SER A 6 23.41 2.95 -1.88
N LYS A 7 23.99 3.90 -2.61
CA LYS A 7 23.23 4.98 -3.29
C LYS A 7 22.14 4.41 -4.20
N ALA A 8 22.43 3.30 -4.90
CA ALA A 8 21.48 2.58 -5.73
C ALA A 8 20.28 2.07 -4.92
N ARG A 9 20.51 1.42 -3.77
CA ARG A 9 19.41 0.92 -2.92
C ARG A 9 18.52 2.05 -2.39
N LYS A 10 19.12 3.16 -1.94
CA LYS A 10 18.36 4.34 -1.48
C LYS A 10 17.47 4.86 -2.61
N LEU A 11 18.03 5.03 -3.81
CA LEU A 11 17.28 5.51 -4.99
C LEU A 11 16.14 4.56 -5.39
N THR A 12 16.42 3.25 -5.50
CA THR A 12 15.39 2.25 -5.83
C THR A 12 14.26 2.24 -4.81
N GLY A 13 14.56 2.30 -3.51
CA GLY A 13 13.55 2.36 -2.46
C GLY A 13 12.64 3.59 -2.57
N TRP A 14 13.19 4.74 -2.91
CA TRP A 14 12.43 5.98 -3.14
C TRP A 14 11.59 5.93 -4.42
N ILE A 15 12.12 5.41 -5.54
CA ILE A 15 11.37 5.29 -6.79
C ILE A 15 10.16 4.37 -6.59
N ILE A 16 10.35 3.17 -6.03
CA ILE A 16 9.25 2.23 -5.81
C ILE A 16 8.23 2.81 -4.83
N SER A 17 8.70 3.46 -3.76
CA SER A 17 7.80 4.12 -2.80
C SER A 17 7.00 5.25 -3.43
N GLY A 18 7.63 6.07 -4.28
CA GLY A 18 6.95 7.13 -5.01
C GLY A 18 5.85 6.58 -5.91
N LEU A 19 6.16 5.53 -6.70
CA LEU A 19 5.18 4.88 -7.57
C LEU A 19 4.02 4.27 -6.79
N LEU A 20 4.28 3.58 -5.69
CA LEU A 20 3.24 3.01 -4.82
C LEU A 20 2.36 4.11 -4.24
N VAL A 21 2.94 5.19 -3.71
CA VAL A 21 2.19 6.30 -3.14
C VAL A 21 1.33 6.98 -4.21
N SER A 22 1.87 7.23 -5.40
CA SER A 22 1.08 7.75 -6.52
C SER A 22 -0.08 6.83 -6.90
N LEU A 23 0.14 5.52 -6.93
CA LEU A 23 -0.90 4.53 -7.20
C LEU A 23 -2.01 4.56 -6.15
N PHE A 24 -1.68 4.58 -4.85
CA PHE A 24 -2.66 4.65 -3.76
C PHE A 24 -3.40 5.99 -3.74
N LEU A 25 -2.73 7.11 -4.03
CA LEU A 25 -3.40 8.40 -4.14
C LEU A 25 -4.37 8.44 -5.33
N PHE A 26 -3.98 7.89 -6.48
CA PHE A 26 -4.86 7.79 -7.65
C PHE A 26 -6.07 6.89 -7.36
N SER A 27 -5.84 5.72 -6.75
CA SER A 27 -6.91 4.80 -6.34
C SER A 27 -7.86 5.43 -5.31
N ALA A 28 -7.36 6.21 -4.35
CA ALA A 28 -8.18 6.95 -3.42
C ALA A 28 -8.99 8.06 -4.11
N LEU A 29 -8.39 8.85 -5.01
CA LEU A 29 -9.09 9.85 -5.81
C LEU A 29 -10.21 9.22 -6.67
N GLY A 30 -9.96 8.06 -7.24
CA GLY A 30 -10.97 7.28 -7.96
C GLY A 30 -12.20 6.98 -7.11
N LYS A 31 -12.02 6.65 -5.83
CA LYS A 31 -13.14 6.40 -4.89
C LYS A 31 -14.02 7.64 -4.65
N PHE A 32 -13.48 8.85 -4.81
CA PHE A 32 -14.24 10.09 -4.69
C PHE A 32 -14.91 10.50 -6.00
N MET A 33 -14.21 10.35 -7.12
CA MET A 33 -14.56 11.04 -8.36
C MET A 33 -15.06 10.12 -9.48
N MET A 34 -14.75 8.82 -9.45
CA MET A 34 -15.05 7.90 -10.55
C MET A 34 -16.33 7.11 -10.29
N PRO A 35 -17.38 7.25 -11.13
CA PRO A 35 -18.62 6.50 -10.98
C PRO A 35 -18.44 4.98 -11.05
N GLU A 36 -17.52 4.49 -11.89
CA GLU A 36 -17.21 3.06 -12.02
C GLU A 36 -16.67 2.48 -10.70
N VAL A 37 -15.81 3.22 -10.01
CA VAL A 37 -15.30 2.81 -8.69
C VAL A 37 -16.43 2.79 -7.66
N ALA A 38 -17.35 3.77 -7.72
CA ALA A 38 -18.54 3.77 -6.88
C ALA A 38 -19.41 2.51 -7.08
N GLU A 39 -19.62 2.14 -8.35
CA GLU A 39 -20.40 0.96 -8.72
C GLU A 39 -19.76 -0.33 -8.23
N ASN A 40 -18.43 -0.45 -8.32
CA ASN A 40 -17.70 -1.61 -7.77
C ASN A 40 -17.89 -1.74 -6.26
N PHE A 41 -17.81 -0.65 -5.50
CA PHE A 41 -18.08 -0.66 -4.06
C PHE A 41 -19.51 -1.06 -3.72
N SER A 42 -20.49 -0.66 -4.54
CA SER A 42 -21.88 -1.13 -4.42
C SER A 42 -22.01 -2.62 -4.70
N LYS A 43 -21.36 -3.13 -5.75
CA LYS A 43 -21.32 -4.58 -6.08
C LYS A 43 -20.70 -5.39 -4.95
N TRP A 44 -19.65 -4.86 -4.31
CA TRP A 44 -18.99 -5.49 -3.18
C TRP A 44 -19.75 -5.37 -1.84
N GLY A 45 -20.90 -4.69 -1.82
CA GLY A 45 -21.73 -4.53 -0.62
C GLY A 45 -21.11 -3.62 0.46
N ILE A 46 -20.15 -2.77 0.10
CA ILE A 46 -19.39 -1.91 1.04
C ILE A 46 -19.40 -0.43 0.64
N ALA A 47 -20.42 0.01 -0.10
CA ALA A 47 -20.57 1.39 -0.59
C ALA A 47 -20.45 2.45 0.52
N ASP A 48 -21.07 2.21 1.67
CA ASP A 48 -21.06 3.14 2.81
C ASP A 48 -19.65 3.35 3.39
N TRP A 49 -18.77 2.35 3.23
CA TRP A 49 -17.39 2.38 3.72
C TRP A 49 -16.41 2.97 2.69
N ARG A 50 -16.85 3.26 1.47
CA ARG A 50 -15.98 3.73 0.37
C ARG A 50 -15.15 4.95 0.75
N ILE A 51 -15.76 5.94 1.38
CA ILE A 51 -15.11 7.23 1.69
C ILE A 51 -14.07 7.06 2.82
N ILE A 52 -14.42 6.31 3.88
CA ILE A 52 -13.47 6.06 4.97
C ILE A 52 -12.30 5.18 4.51
N ILE A 53 -12.54 4.22 3.60
CA ILE A 53 -11.48 3.43 2.96
C ILE A 53 -10.54 4.35 2.16
N ALA A 54 -11.08 5.30 1.38
CA ALA A 54 -10.28 6.25 0.63
C ALA A 54 -9.40 7.14 1.53
N PHE A 55 -9.94 7.64 2.64
CA PHE A 55 -9.14 8.37 3.64
C PHE A 55 -8.06 7.50 4.28
N GLY A 56 -8.40 6.26 4.65
CA GLY A 56 -7.43 5.32 5.20
C GLY A 56 -6.27 5.05 4.23
N GLU A 57 -6.57 4.92 2.94
CA GLU A 57 -5.58 4.75 1.88
C GLU A 57 -4.65 5.96 1.73
N ILE A 58 -5.20 7.18 1.72
CA ILE A 58 -4.40 8.43 1.67
C ILE A 58 -3.49 8.55 2.88
N ILE A 59 -4.02 8.34 4.09
CA ILE A 59 -3.24 8.43 5.34
C ILE A 59 -2.11 7.39 5.32
N SER A 60 -2.41 6.15 4.92
CA SER A 60 -1.44 5.07 4.84
C SER A 60 -0.33 5.38 3.84
N ALA A 61 -0.68 5.91 2.67
CA ALA A 61 0.28 6.32 1.64
C ALA A 61 1.18 7.47 2.12
N ILE A 62 0.63 8.49 2.78
CA ILE A 62 1.41 9.61 3.33
C ILE A 62 2.38 9.11 4.41
N LEU A 63 1.89 8.29 5.35
CA LEU A 63 2.72 7.71 6.41
C LEU A 63 3.84 6.83 5.82
N PHE A 64 3.54 6.08 4.75
CA PHE A 64 4.52 5.28 4.03
C PHE A 64 5.55 6.16 3.32
N LEU A 65 5.17 7.31 2.77
CA LEU A 65 6.13 8.19 2.11
C LEU A 65 7.12 8.82 3.11
N ILE A 66 6.64 9.26 4.27
CA ILE A 66 7.46 9.97 5.26
C ILE A 66 8.43 9.00 5.98
N PRO A 67 9.77 9.22 5.92
CA PRO A 67 10.75 8.29 6.48
C PRO A 67 10.52 7.94 7.96
N ARG A 68 10.13 8.92 8.79
CA ARG A 68 9.92 8.73 10.24
C ARG A 68 8.72 7.83 10.57
N THR A 69 7.73 7.78 9.69
CA THR A 69 6.48 7.01 9.90
C THR A 69 6.35 5.84 8.92
N ASN A 70 7.37 5.58 8.12
CA ASN A 70 7.30 4.63 7.00
C ASN A 70 6.81 3.24 7.44
N ILE A 71 7.28 2.76 8.60
CA ILE A 71 6.88 1.45 9.15
C ILE A 71 5.38 1.42 9.47
N LEU A 72 4.79 2.51 9.99
CA LEU A 72 3.36 2.57 10.23
C LEU A 72 2.58 2.53 8.92
N GLY A 73 3.02 3.28 7.91
CA GLY A 73 2.43 3.22 6.58
C GLY A 73 2.56 1.85 5.93
N LEU A 74 3.69 1.16 6.11
CA LEU A 74 3.92 -0.20 5.63
C LEU A 74 2.89 -1.18 6.22
N LEU A 75 2.65 -1.10 7.53
CA LEU A 75 1.66 -1.95 8.21
C LEU A 75 0.24 -1.65 7.75
N LEU A 76 -0.12 -0.37 7.64
CA LEU A 76 -1.47 0.05 7.21
C LEU A 76 -1.75 -0.26 5.73
N LEU A 77 -0.78 -0.07 4.84
CA LEU A 77 -0.92 -0.49 3.45
C LEU A 77 -0.99 -2.02 3.33
N SER A 78 -0.25 -2.75 4.17
CA SER A 78 -0.35 -4.21 4.21
C SER A 78 -1.74 -4.68 4.63
N SER A 79 -2.34 -4.06 5.65
CA SER A 79 -3.70 -4.40 6.08
C SER A 79 -4.75 -3.99 5.04
N HIS A 80 -4.60 -2.81 4.42
CA HIS A 80 -5.47 -2.36 3.33
C HIS A 80 -5.47 -3.36 2.17
N MET A 81 -4.28 -3.78 1.71
CA MET A 81 -4.17 -4.75 0.63
C MET A 81 -4.70 -6.14 1.02
N GLY A 82 -4.52 -6.56 2.27
CA GLY A 82 -5.15 -7.79 2.78
C GLY A 82 -6.67 -7.74 2.69
N GLY A 83 -7.27 -6.61 3.06
CA GLY A 83 -8.71 -6.37 2.88
C GLY A 83 -9.14 -6.41 1.42
N ALA A 84 -8.39 -5.74 0.53
CA ALA A 84 -8.66 -5.76 -0.90
C ALA A 84 -8.60 -7.18 -1.48
N ILE A 85 -7.60 -7.98 -1.11
CA ILE A 85 -7.48 -9.39 -1.51
C ILE A 85 -8.74 -10.17 -1.08
N MET A 86 -9.19 -10.01 0.17
CA MET A 86 -10.39 -10.68 0.66
C MET A 86 -11.62 -10.30 -0.16
N VAL A 87 -11.85 -8.99 -0.39
CA VAL A 87 -13.00 -8.50 -1.18
C VAL A 87 -13.02 -9.10 -2.58
N HIS A 88 -11.88 -9.15 -3.27
CA HIS A 88 -11.82 -9.76 -4.60
C HIS A 88 -12.08 -11.28 -4.55
N MET A 89 -11.49 -11.99 -3.59
CA MET A 89 -11.72 -13.43 -3.41
C MET A 89 -13.19 -13.75 -3.09
N SER A 90 -13.84 -12.97 -2.22
CA SER A 90 -15.23 -13.21 -1.83
C SER A 90 -16.21 -13.01 -2.98
N HIS A 91 -15.82 -12.26 -4.01
CA HIS A 91 -16.62 -12.00 -5.21
C HIS A 91 -16.14 -12.81 -6.44
N GLN A 92 -15.27 -13.81 -6.24
CA GLN A 92 -14.70 -14.65 -7.32
C GLN A 92 -13.95 -13.84 -8.39
N GLU A 93 -13.40 -12.69 -8.02
CA GLU A 93 -12.56 -11.85 -8.86
C GLU A 93 -11.07 -12.19 -8.67
N SER A 94 -10.24 -11.83 -9.66
CA SER A 94 -8.79 -12.02 -9.54
C SER A 94 -8.21 -11.09 -8.46
N PHE A 95 -7.46 -11.66 -7.52
CA PHE A 95 -6.75 -10.94 -6.46
C PHE A 95 -5.25 -10.74 -6.77
N ILE A 96 -4.79 -11.14 -7.96
CA ILE A 96 -3.37 -11.18 -8.33
C ILE A 96 -2.75 -9.77 -8.30
N PHE A 97 -3.47 -8.78 -8.81
CA PHE A 97 -2.99 -7.39 -8.83
C PHE A 97 -2.73 -6.88 -7.40
N GLN A 98 -3.66 -7.17 -6.48
CA GLN A 98 -3.60 -6.77 -5.09
C GLN A 98 -2.45 -7.48 -4.36
N ALA A 99 -2.25 -8.77 -4.63
CA ALA A 99 -1.14 -9.54 -4.10
C ALA A 99 0.23 -9.00 -4.59
N VAL A 100 0.35 -8.67 -5.87
CA VAL A 100 1.58 -8.08 -6.44
C VAL A 100 1.88 -6.73 -5.79
N ILE A 101 0.88 -5.85 -5.64
CA ILE A 101 1.06 -4.56 -4.97
C ILE A 101 1.48 -4.74 -3.50
N LEU A 102 0.89 -5.70 -2.78
CA LEU A 102 1.31 -6.03 -1.41
C LEU A 102 2.78 -6.45 -1.34
N VAL A 103 3.24 -7.31 -2.24
CA VAL A 103 4.65 -7.72 -2.31
C VAL A 103 5.55 -6.52 -2.59
N LEU A 104 5.16 -5.63 -3.52
CA LEU A 104 5.92 -4.40 -3.81
C LEU A 104 6.00 -3.45 -2.61
N ILE A 105 4.92 -3.33 -1.83
CA ILE A 105 4.92 -2.57 -0.56
C ILE A 105 5.98 -3.13 0.38
N TRP A 106 6.03 -4.45 0.56
CA TRP A 106 7.03 -5.09 1.42
C TRP A 106 8.46 -4.89 0.90
N VAL A 107 8.68 -5.08 -0.40
CA VAL A 107 9.98 -4.84 -1.04
C VAL A 107 10.43 -3.40 -0.80
N ALA A 108 9.59 -2.41 -1.05
CA ALA A 108 9.91 -1.00 -0.80
C ALA A 108 10.17 -0.72 0.69
N GLY A 109 9.37 -1.29 1.59
CA GLY A 109 9.54 -1.20 3.03
C GLY A 109 10.89 -1.74 3.50
N PHE A 110 11.28 -2.95 3.07
CA PHE A 110 12.56 -3.56 3.42
C PHE A 110 13.76 -2.87 2.77
N LEU A 111 13.59 -2.31 1.55
CA LEU A 111 14.64 -1.53 0.92
C LEU A 111 14.94 -0.25 1.71
N ARG A 112 13.91 0.41 2.24
CA ARG A 112 14.02 1.66 3.02
C ARG A 112 14.38 1.45 4.49
N ASN A 113 14.06 0.29 5.07
CA ASN A 113 14.32 -0.04 6.47
C ASN A 113 15.03 -1.41 6.55
N PRO A 114 16.32 -1.50 6.19
CA PRO A 114 17.08 -2.76 6.21
C PRO A 114 17.04 -3.46 7.57
N GLU A 115 16.98 -2.70 8.66
CA GLU A 115 16.93 -3.20 10.04
C GLU A 115 15.66 -3.99 10.37
N LEU A 116 14.59 -3.86 9.57
CA LEU A 116 13.40 -4.70 9.73
C LEU A 116 13.74 -6.18 9.44
N LEU A 117 14.58 -6.45 8.44
CA LEU A 117 14.94 -7.82 8.08
C LEU A 117 15.79 -8.49 9.15
N THR A 118 16.67 -7.74 9.83
CA THR A 118 17.42 -8.29 10.96
C THR A 118 16.51 -8.54 12.16
N LYS A 119 15.62 -7.61 12.50
CA LYS A 119 14.68 -7.78 13.62
C LYS A 119 13.71 -8.96 13.43
N LEU A 120 13.30 -9.26 12.19
CA LEU A 120 12.41 -10.38 11.89
C LEU A 120 13.10 -11.76 11.97
N LYS A 121 14.44 -11.80 11.95
CA LYS A 121 15.20 -13.05 11.95
C LYS A 121 15.57 -13.55 13.35
N GLY A 122 15.31 -12.77 14.40
CA GLY A 122 15.75 -13.05 15.78
C GLY A 122 17.07 -12.38 16.09
#